data_AF-A0A9Q4CZN9-F1
#
_entry.id   AF-A0A9Q4CZN9-F1
#
_cell.length_a   1.000
_cell.length_b   1.000
_cell.length_c   1.000
_cell.angle_alpha   90.00
_cell.angle_beta   90.00
_cell.angle_gamma   90.00
#
_symmetry.space_group_name_H-M   'P 1'
#
loop_
_entity.id
_entity.type
_entity.pdbx_description
1 polymer ?
#
loop_
_entity_poly.entity_id
_entity_poly.type
_entity_poly.pdbx_seq_one_letter_code
_entity_poly.pdbx_strand_id
1 'polypeptide(L)'
;MGACAVVGSLLTDPQSRWYRSLRKPSWQPPPAAFPIVWTALYADIAWVSSRTLSAAREGGRPEEARSYARALGVNLVLNAAWSGLFFRARQPALSALGAGALALSSADLARRAGRGRALRGWALTPYVAWTTLATALSGEIARLNPGK
;
A
#
# COMPACT_ATOMS: atom_id res chain seq x y z
N MET A 1 13.57 -4.14 -14.77
CA MET A 1 13.56 -3.17 -13.66
C MET A 1 13.00 -1.78 -14.04
N GLY A 2 12.44 -1.54 -15.23
CA GLY A 2 11.92 -0.21 -15.62
C GLY A 2 10.43 0.05 -15.38
N ALA A 3 9.57 -0.99 -15.36
CA ALA A 3 8.11 -0.80 -15.34
C ALA A 3 7.52 -0.48 -13.95
N CYS A 4 8.12 -0.99 -12.86
CA CYS A 4 7.59 -0.78 -11.50
C CYS A 4 7.81 0.65 -10.99
N ALA A 5 8.91 1.30 -11.40
CA ALA A 5 9.20 2.68 -11.04
C ALA A 5 8.21 3.67 -11.65
N VAL A 6 7.72 3.38 -12.87
CA VAL A 6 6.78 4.24 -13.61
C VAL A 6 5.37 4.18 -13.00
N VAL A 7 4.92 3.03 -12.52
CA VAL A 7 3.59 2.92 -11.89
C VAL A 7 3.56 3.66 -10.54
N GLY A 8 4.60 3.55 -9.72
CA GLY A 8 4.69 4.27 -8.45
C GLY A 8 4.81 5.80 -8.60
N SER A 9 5.47 6.28 -9.66
CA SER A 9 5.63 7.71 -9.93
C SER A 9 4.49 8.33 -10.74
N LEU A 10 3.80 7.59 -11.61
CA LEU A 10 2.55 8.05 -12.24
C LEU A 10 1.39 8.13 -11.24
N LEU A 11 1.40 7.24 -10.23
CA LEU A 11 0.43 7.24 -9.15
C LEU A 11 0.80 8.18 -8.03
N THR A 12 1.93 8.88 -8.07
CA THR A 12 2.26 9.92 -7.10
C THR A 12 2.89 11.11 -7.81
N ASP A 13 2.09 12.15 -8.09
CA ASP A 13 2.53 13.45 -8.63
C ASP A 13 2.64 14.50 -7.50
N PRO A 14 3.75 14.51 -6.74
CA PRO A 14 4.02 15.53 -5.74
C PRO A 14 4.40 16.90 -6.34
N GLN A 15 4.53 16.99 -7.68
CA GLN A 15 4.83 18.22 -8.41
C GLN A 15 3.57 18.99 -8.81
N SER A 16 2.39 18.38 -8.73
CA SER A 16 1.11 19.02 -9.01
C SER A 16 0.93 20.32 -8.21
N ARG A 17 0.57 21.41 -8.90
CA ARG A 17 0.28 22.73 -8.30
C ARG A 17 -0.76 22.65 -7.18
N TRP A 18 -1.72 21.73 -7.29
CA TRP A 18 -2.70 21.46 -6.24
C TRP A 18 -2.04 20.92 -4.98
N TYR A 19 -1.13 19.95 -5.11
CA TYR A 19 -0.42 19.34 -3.98
C TYR A 19 0.51 20.33 -3.28
N ARG A 20 1.15 21.24 -4.01
CA ARG A 20 1.94 22.34 -3.41
C ARG A 20 1.07 23.36 -2.67
N SER A 21 -0.22 23.49 -3.01
CA SER A 21 -1.16 24.43 -2.38
C SER A 21 -1.80 23.95 -1.08
N LEU A 22 -1.59 22.67 -0.71
CA LEU A 22 -2.14 22.08 0.51
C LEU A 22 -1.22 22.39 1.70
N ARG A 23 -1.81 22.64 2.86
CA ARG A 23 -1.06 22.64 4.13
C ARG A 23 -0.65 21.21 4.43
N LYS A 24 0.65 20.98 4.59
CA LYS A 24 1.25 19.66 4.85
C LYS A 24 1.85 19.63 6.27
N PRO A 25 1.77 18.51 6.97
CA PRO A 25 2.42 18.36 8.26
C PRO A 25 3.95 18.41 8.11
N SER A 26 4.62 18.97 9.12
CA SER A 26 6.10 19.09 9.16
C SER A 26 6.83 17.75 9.20
N TRP A 27 6.15 16.67 9.59
CA TRP A 27 6.70 15.31 9.64
C TRP A 27 6.55 14.53 8.33
N GLN A 28 6.02 15.15 7.27
CA GLN A 28 5.81 14.47 6.00
C GLN A 28 7.14 13.99 5.38
N PRO A 29 7.26 12.70 4.99
CA PRO A 29 8.46 12.20 4.33
C PRO A 29 8.69 12.87 2.96
N PRO A 30 9.95 12.97 2.49
CA PRO A 30 10.26 13.58 1.21
C PRO A 30 9.48 12.95 0.06
N PRO A 31 9.06 13.72 -0.97
CA PRO A 31 8.29 13.18 -2.07
C PRO A 31 8.97 12.02 -2.82
N ALA A 32 10.30 12.05 -2.90
CA ALA A 32 11.10 10.98 -3.50
C ALA A 32 11.09 9.68 -2.67
N ALA A 33 10.80 9.75 -1.37
CA ALA A 33 10.73 8.56 -0.52
C ALA A 33 9.51 7.67 -0.88
N PHE A 34 8.41 8.27 -1.34
CA PHE A 34 7.21 7.52 -1.73
C PHE A 34 7.48 6.44 -2.78
N PRO A 35 7.99 6.76 -3.98
CA PRO A 35 8.24 5.74 -5.01
C PRO A 35 9.33 4.74 -4.60
N ILE A 36 10.32 5.16 -3.81
CA ILE A 36 11.39 4.27 -3.32
C ILE A 36 10.79 3.22 -2.38
N VAL A 37 10.03 3.66 -1.37
CA VAL A 37 9.42 2.76 -0.39
C VAL A 37 8.39 1.86 -1.07
N TRP A 38 7.54 2.39 -1.95
CA TRP A 38 6.60 1.57 -2.71
C TRP A 38 7.29 0.49 -3.56
N THR A 39 8.41 0.82 -4.20
CA THR A 39 9.16 -0.15 -4.99
C THR A 39 9.72 -1.28 -4.11
N ALA A 40 10.31 -0.94 -2.96
CA ALA A 40 10.80 -1.93 -2.00
C ALA A 40 9.65 -2.81 -1.48
N LEU A 41 8.52 -2.22 -1.12
CA LEU A 41 7.35 -2.93 -0.63
C LEU A 41 6.75 -3.86 -1.68
N TYR A 42 6.65 -3.43 -2.94
CA TYR A 42 6.18 -4.32 -4.02
C TYR A 42 7.12 -5.49 -4.26
N ALA A 43 8.43 -5.29 -4.14
CA ALA A 43 9.40 -6.38 -4.22
C ALA A 43 9.20 -7.37 -3.07
N ASP A 44 9.03 -6.88 -1.84
CA ASP A 44 8.75 -7.73 -0.67
C ASP A 44 7.43 -8.49 -0.81
N ILE A 45 6.35 -7.81 -1.24
CA ILE A 45 5.04 -8.44 -1.47
C ILE A 45 5.17 -9.54 -2.53
N ALA A 46 5.88 -9.30 -3.63
CA ALA A 46 6.08 -10.30 -4.68
C ALA A 46 6.89 -11.51 -4.18
N TRP A 47 7.94 -11.25 -3.39
CA TRP A 47 8.76 -12.30 -2.81
C TRP A 47 7.99 -13.14 -1.78
N VAL A 48 7.29 -12.49 -0.84
CA VAL A 48 6.48 -13.18 0.18
C VAL A 48 5.32 -13.93 -0.45
N SER A 49 4.65 -13.32 -1.43
CA SER A 49 3.49 -13.93 -2.10
C SER A 49 3.89 -15.15 -2.93
N SER A 50 4.97 -15.07 -3.69
CA SER A 50 5.48 -16.23 -4.44
C SER A 50 5.85 -17.38 -3.50
N ARG A 51 6.58 -17.11 -2.43
CA ARG A 51 6.95 -18.12 -1.42
C ARG A 51 5.74 -18.70 -0.68
N THR A 52 4.71 -17.90 -0.41
CA THR A 52 3.49 -18.35 0.27
C THR A 52 2.65 -19.22 -0.66
N LEU A 53 2.48 -18.83 -1.93
CA LEU A 53 1.77 -19.64 -2.92
C LEU A 53 2.50 -20.96 -3.21
N SER A 54 3.83 -20.94 -3.40
CA SER A 54 4.60 -22.16 -3.64
C SER A 54 4.49 -23.12 -2.45
N ALA A 55 4.67 -22.64 -1.23
CA ALA A 55 4.55 -23.47 -0.03
C ALA A 55 3.13 -24.04 0.20
N ALA A 56 2.08 -23.30 -0.18
CA ALA A 56 0.71 -23.79 -0.10
C ALA A 56 0.43 -24.85 -1.18
N ARG A 57 0.98 -24.70 -2.39
CA ARG A 57 0.88 -25.69 -3.48
C ARG A 57 1.63 -26.98 -3.17
N GLU A 58 2.90 -26.85 -2.74
CA GLU A 58 3.74 -27.98 -2.34
C GLU A 58 3.17 -28.73 -1.13
N GLY A 59 2.57 -28.00 -0.18
CA GLY A 59 1.91 -28.59 0.99
C GLY A 59 0.50 -29.12 0.73
N GLY A 60 0.03 -29.21 -0.51
CA GLY A 60 -1.29 -29.76 -0.84
C GLY A 60 -2.48 -28.95 -0.31
N ARG A 61 -2.32 -27.64 -0.11
CA ARG A 61 -3.34 -26.72 0.45
C ARG A 61 -3.85 -25.71 -0.61
N PRO A 62 -4.56 -26.16 -1.65
CA PRO A 62 -5.00 -25.31 -2.75
C PRO A 62 -6.03 -24.24 -2.34
N GLU A 63 -6.83 -24.52 -1.31
CA GLU A 63 -7.77 -23.57 -0.68
C GLU A 63 -7.04 -22.36 -0.11
N GLU A 64 -5.97 -22.59 0.66
CA GLU A 64 -5.17 -21.54 1.29
C GLU A 64 -4.45 -20.69 0.24
N ALA A 65 -3.91 -21.32 -0.81
CA ALA A 65 -3.31 -20.64 -1.96
C ALA A 65 -4.31 -19.72 -2.68
N ARG A 66 -5.54 -20.20 -2.93
CA ARG A 66 -6.61 -19.39 -3.55
C ARG A 66 -7.05 -18.24 -2.66
N SER A 67 -7.20 -18.50 -1.37
CA SER A 67 -7.59 -17.48 -0.38
C SER A 67 -6.55 -16.36 -0.29
N TYR A 68 -5.26 -16.71 -0.26
CA TYR A 68 -4.17 -15.74 -0.30
C TYR A 68 -4.13 -14.97 -1.62
N ALA A 69 -4.27 -15.64 -2.77
CA ALA A 69 -4.30 -14.99 -4.07
C ALA A 69 -5.46 -13.98 -4.20
N ARG A 70 -6.64 -14.32 -3.67
CA ARG A 70 -7.78 -13.39 -3.59
C ARG A 70 -7.46 -12.17 -2.72
N ALA A 71 -6.87 -12.38 -1.54
CA ALA A 71 -6.47 -11.29 -0.65
C ALA A 71 -5.44 -10.36 -1.31
N LEU A 72 -4.46 -10.93 -2.04
CA LEU A 72 -3.49 -10.17 -2.82
C LEU A 72 -4.16 -9.36 -3.93
N GLY A 73 -5.11 -9.95 -4.66
CA GLY A 73 -5.89 -9.25 -5.68
C GLY A 73 -6.68 -8.07 -5.11
N VAL A 74 -7.36 -8.27 -3.98
CA VAL A 74 -8.08 -7.19 -3.28
C VAL A 74 -7.11 -6.08 -2.86
N ASN A 75 -5.94 -6.43 -2.33
CA ASN A 75 -4.94 -5.45 -1.90
C ASN A 75 -4.44 -4.59 -3.08
N LEU A 76 -4.18 -5.21 -4.24
CA LEU A 76 -3.78 -4.49 -5.45
C LEU A 76 -4.88 -3.55 -5.97
N VAL A 77 -6.14 -4.00 -5.94
CA VAL A 77 -7.29 -3.16 -6.33
C VAL A 77 -7.45 -1.97 -5.38
N LEU A 78 -7.33 -2.20 -4.06
CA LEU A 78 -7.37 -1.14 -3.06
C LEU A 78 -6.21 -0.15 -3.25
N ASN A 79 -5.02 -0.64 -3.61
CA ASN A 79 -3.86 0.21 -3.85
C ASN A 79 -4.05 1.11 -5.08
N ALA A 80 -4.57 0.54 -6.16
CA ALA A 80 -4.93 1.29 -7.36
C ALA A 80 -6.05 2.31 -7.08
N ALA A 81 -7.08 1.91 -6.31
CA ALA A 81 -8.18 2.78 -5.92
C ALA A 81 -7.71 3.95 -5.04
N TRP A 82 -6.82 3.69 -4.07
CA TRP A 82 -6.22 4.71 -3.21
C TRP A 82 -5.47 5.76 -4.04
N SER A 83 -4.62 5.30 -4.95
CA SER A 83 -3.86 6.18 -5.85
C SER A 83 -4.79 7.01 -6.75
N GLY A 84 -5.85 6.38 -7.29
CA GLY A 84 -6.89 7.09 -8.06
C GLY A 84 -7.61 8.15 -7.23
N LEU A 85 -8.01 7.84 -6.00
CA LEU A 85 -8.71 8.78 -5.12
C LEU A 85 -7.82 9.98 -4.75
N PHE A 86 -6.54 9.76 -4.49
CA PHE A 86 -5.65 10.85 -4.11
C PHE A 86 -5.26 11.75 -5.28
N PHE A 87 -4.84 11.18 -6.41
CA PHE A 87 -4.30 11.97 -7.53
C PHE A 87 -5.36 12.41 -8.54
N ARG A 88 -6.35 11.56 -8.80
CA ARG A 88 -7.41 11.85 -9.78
C ARG A 88 -8.59 12.57 -9.13
N ALA A 89 -9.08 12.07 -8.00
CA ALA A 89 -10.22 12.68 -7.32
C ALA A 89 -9.82 13.86 -6.41
N ARG A 90 -8.52 14.04 -6.10
CA ARG A 90 -8.02 15.13 -5.24
C ARG A 90 -8.75 15.20 -3.90
N GLN A 91 -9.22 14.06 -3.39
CA GLN A 91 -9.98 13.98 -2.15
C GLN A 91 -9.13 13.31 -1.06
N PRO A 92 -8.35 14.09 -0.29
CA PRO A 92 -7.48 13.53 0.75
C PRO A 92 -8.27 12.77 1.82
N ALA A 93 -9.51 13.17 2.12
CA ALA A 93 -10.39 12.49 3.06
C ALA A 93 -10.78 11.06 2.59
N LEU A 94 -11.27 10.93 1.35
CA LEU A 94 -11.59 9.61 0.78
C LEU A 94 -10.35 8.74 0.59
N SER A 95 -9.22 9.36 0.24
CA SER A 95 -7.95 8.65 0.16
C SER A 95 -7.47 8.17 1.53
N ALA A 96 -7.73 8.88 2.63
CA ALA A 96 -7.42 8.39 3.97
C ALA A 96 -8.21 7.10 4.28
N LEU A 97 -9.51 7.06 3.92
CA LEU A 97 -10.33 5.85 4.04
C LEU A 97 -9.80 4.71 3.15
N GLY A 98 -9.43 5.01 1.91
CA GLY A 98 -8.83 4.04 0.99
C GLY A 98 -7.49 3.49 1.49
N ALA A 99 -6.64 4.35 2.07
CA ALA A 99 -5.37 3.95 2.70
C ALA A 99 -5.62 3.08 3.93
N GLY A 100 -6.64 3.40 4.74
CA GLY A 100 -7.04 2.59 5.89
C GLY A 100 -7.51 1.20 5.47
N ALA A 101 -8.34 1.10 4.43
CA ALA A 101 -8.76 -0.17 3.86
C ALA A 101 -7.56 -0.96 3.30
N LEU A 102 -6.62 -0.28 2.65
CA LEU A 102 -5.37 -0.88 2.19
C LEU A 102 -4.55 -1.41 3.37
N ALA A 103 -4.39 -0.64 4.45
CA ALA A 103 -3.65 -1.05 5.65
C ALA A 103 -4.27 -2.30 6.32
N LEU A 104 -5.61 -2.36 6.42
CA LEU A 104 -6.31 -3.54 6.91
C LEU A 104 -6.08 -4.76 6.01
N SER A 105 -6.16 -4.57 4.69
CA SER A 105 -5.87 -5.63 3.72
C SER A 105 -4.42 -6.11 3.79
N SER A 106 -3.47 -5.20 3.97
CA SER A 106 -2.04 -5.50 4.16
C SER A 106 -1.79 -6.28 5.45
N ALA A 107 -2.47 -5.91 6.54
CA ALA A 107 -2.40 -6.63 7.81
C ALA A 107 -2.99 -8.05 7.69
N ASP A 108 -4.08 -8.21 6.94
CA ASP A 108 -4.64 -9.53 6.64
C ASP A 108 -3.68 -10.41 5.82
N LEU A 109 -3.02 -9.84 4.81
CA LEU A 109 -1.96 -10.49 4.05
C LEU A 109 -0.78 -10.92 4.94
N ALA A 110 -0.29 -10.03 5.80
CA ALA A 110 0.78 -10.31 6.75
C ALA A 110 0.42 -11.46 7.70
N ARG A 111 -0.81 -11.45 8.23
CA ARG A 111 -1.33 -12.51 9.10
C ARG A 111 -1.41 -13.85 8.38
N ARG A 112 -1.90 -13.88 7.14
CA ARG A 112 -1.98 -15.11 6.32
C ARG A 112 -0.60 -15.64 5.94
N ALA A 113 0.32 -14.77 5.55
CA ALA A 113 1.70 -15.15 5.26
C ALA A 113 2.42 -15.69 6.52
N GLY A 114 2.15 -15.08 7.67
CA GLY A 114 2.69 -15.46 8.97
C GLY A 114 2.20 -16.83 9.47
N ARG A 115 0.97 -17.24 9.12
CA ARG A 115 0.43 -18.57 9.46
C ARG A 115 1.28 -19.72 8.91
N GLY A 116 1.84 -19.57 7.72
CA GLY A 116 2.72 -20.58 7.14
C GLY A 116 4.15 -20.48 7.66
N ARG A 117 4.69 -19.26 7.80
CA ARG A 117 6.05 -19.04 8.34
C ARG A 117 6.13 -17.64 8.92
N ALA A 118 6.45 -17.53 10.22
CA ALA A 118 6.49 -16.25 10.93
C ALA A 118 7.34 -15.18 10.21
N LEU A 119 8.48 -15.57 9.63
CA LEU A 119 9.36 -14.70 8.85
C LEU A 119 8.64 -13.96 7.71
N ARG A 120 7.67 -14.62 7.05
CA ARG A 120 6.90 -14.05 5.94
C ARG A 120 5.88 -13.01 6.42
N GLY A 121 5.32 -13.22 7.61
CA GLY A 121 4.46 -12.22 8.26
C GLY A 121 5.26 -10.98 8.68
N TRP A 122 6.46 -11.19 9.23
CA TRP A 122 7.38 -10.10 9.58
C TRP A 122 7.83 -9.31 8.34
N ALA A 123 8.11 -9.97 7.22
CA ALA A 123 8.48 -9.28 5.97
C ALA A 123 7.39 -8.32 5.44
N LEU A 124 6.12 -8.50 5.82
CA LEU A 124 5.02 -7.60 5.46
C LEU A 124 4.74 -6.52 6.51
N THR A 125 5.41 -6.52 7.67
CA THR A 125 5.25 -5.44 8.66
C THR A 125 5.65 -4.06 8.14
N PRO A 126 6.72 -3.89 7.33
CA PRO A 126 7.02 -2.59 6.72
C PRO A 126 5.86 -2.07 5.85
N TYR A 127 5.14 -2.98 5.18
CA TYR A 127 4.00 -2.61 4.34
C TYR A 127 2.82 -2.08 5.16
N VAL A 128 2.49 -2.76 6.25
CA VAL A 128 1.44 -2.31 7.18
C VAL A 128 1.81 -0.95 7.78
N ALA A 129 3.04 -0.80 8.27
CA ALA A 129 3.50 0.46 8.85
C ALA A 129 3.43 1.63 7.84
N TRP A 130 3.86 1.39 6.59
CA TRP A 130 3.81 2.41 5.54
C TRP A 130 2.38 2.81 5.18
N THR A 131 1.48 1.84 5.02
CA THR A 131 0.07 2.12 4.69
C THR A 131 -0.65 2.82 5.83
N THR A 132 -0.36 2.49 7.10
CA THR A 132 -0.86 3.25 8.26
C THR A 132 -0.33 4.68 8.29
N LEU A 133 0.96 4.89 7.99
CA LEU A 133 1.53 6.24 7.90
C LEU A 133 0.88 7.05 6.77
N ALA A 134 0.60 6.43 5.63
CA ALA A 134 -0.14 7.05 4.53
C ALA A 134 -1.57 7.42 4.93
N THR A 135 -2.27 6.56 5.69
CA THR A 135 -3.60 6.87 6.25
C THR A 135 -3.54 8.07 7.19
N ALA A 136 -2.60 8.08 8.12
CA ALA A 136 -2.41 9.18 9.07
C ALA A 136 -2.09 10.49 8.33
N LEU A 137 -1.23 10.44 7.31
CA LEU A 137 -0.86 11.60 6.50
C LEU A 137 -2.05 12.15 5.72
N SER A 138 -2.80 11.29 5.03
CA SER A 138 -3.99 11.71 4.29
C SER A 138 -5.07 12.26 5.23
N GLY A 139 -5.25 11.66 6.41
CA GLY A 139 -6.16 12.15 7.45
C GLY A 139 -5.74 13.51 8.01
N GLU A 140 -4.44 13.71 8.26
CA GLU A 140 -3.91 14.99 8.72
C GLU A 140 -4.05 16.08 7.65
N ILE A 141 -3.77 15.75 6.38
CA ILE A 141 -3.97 16.68 5.25
C ILE A 141 -5.45 17.06 5.13
N ALA A 142 -6.37 16.10 5.27
CA ALA A 142 -7.80 16.38 5.26
C ALA A 142 -8.23 17.29 6.44
N ARG A 143 -7.71 17.02 7.64
CA ARG A 143 -7.93 17.86 8.83
C ARG A 143 -7.39 19.28 8.67
N LEU A 144 -6.21 19.44 8.07
CA LEU A 144 -5.56 20.73 7.84
C LEU A 144 -6.19 21.53 6.69
N ASN A 145 -6.98 20.89 5.83
CA ASN A 145 -7.63 21.51 4.67
C ASN A 145 -9.14 21.15 4.63
N PRO A 146 -9.95 21.53 5.64
CA PRO A 146 -11.34 21.10 5.79
C PRO A 146 -12.35 21.70 4.77
N GLY A 147 -11.89 22.12 3.59
CA GLY A 147 -12.72 22.76 2.55
C GLY A 147 -12.17 22.65 1.13
N LYS A 148 -11.25 21.70 0.89
CA LYS A 148 -10.71 21.34 -0.43
C LYS A 148 -10.82 19.83 -0.63
#